data_AF-A0A0X8HET3-F1
#
_entry.id   AF-A0A0X8HET3-F1
#
_cell.length_a   1.000
_cell.length_b   1.000
_cell.length_c   1.000
_cell.angle_alpha   90.00
_cell.angle_beta   90.00
_cell.angle_gamma   90.00
#
_symmetry.space_group_name_H-M   'P 1'
#
loop_
_entity.id
_entity.type
_entity.pdbx_description
1 polymer ?
#
loop_
_entity_poly.entity_id
_entity_poly.type
_entity_poly.pdbx_seq_one_letter_code
_entity_poly.pdbx_strand_id
1 'polypeptide(L)'
;MLGKRRPSRQRSGVSGLQGRSEPPVRTTDPEVTAVTVQRLAHDGRGVARSASGKTLFIDGALPGERLEVAVHRSRKRFDEAHVRELLETSPERVDPPCPHYAQCGGCDLQHLAVSAQRQHKQAVLADLLAREGVTLPTSPALLAGTASGYRRRARLGVKVDAQERVHLGFRVHHASRLVDVEHCLVLVSVLEALLVPLRVLLAQLEAPRQVGHLELIAADGVTAVVVRQLRDNHADRQRWQVFARDHGVAVGRLVGRDAPVFEWLGSAPDLAYRLPGSGGDLKLCFGPGDFLQVNEAVNAPCDR
;
A
#
# COMPACT_ATOMS: atom_id res chain seq x y z
N MET A 1 -10.35 54.61 -14.24
CA MET A 1 -9.44 55.52 -14.96
C MET A 1 -8.20 54.77 -15.40
N LEU A 2 -7.90 54.95 -16.69
CA LEU A 2 -6.75 54.49 -17.45
C LEU A 2 -5.38 54.47 -16.75
N GLY A 3 -4.58 53.46 -17.13
CA GLY A 3 -3.20 53.69 -17.57
C GLY A 3 -2.11 52.94 -16.79
N LYS A 4 -1.11 52.30 -17.38
CA LYS A 4 -0.67 52.15 -18.78
C LYS A 4 0.14 50.86 -18.89
N ARG A 5 -0.07 50.08 -19.96
CA ARG A 5 0.74 48.91 -20.33
C ARG A 5 2.19 49.34 -20.62
N ARG A 6 3.16 48.64 -20.02
CA ARG A 6 4.60 48.85 -20.27
C ARG A 6 5.00 48.15 -21.59
N PRO A 7 5.77 48.80 -22.49
CA PRO A 7 6.13 48.24 -23.79
C PRO A 7 7.17 47.11 -23.68
N SER A 8 7.17 46.21 -24.68
CA SER A 8 8.07 45.07 -24.78
C SER A 8 9.53 45.50 -25.03
N ARG A 9 10.46 45.02 -24.20
CA ARG A 9 11.90 45.20 -24.42
C ARG A 9 12.43 44.18 -25.44
N GLN A 10 13.20 44.68 -26.41
CA GLN A 10 13.98 43.90 -27.36
C GLN A 10 15.14 43.16 -26.66
N ARG A 11 15.48 41.97 -27.16
CA ARG A 11 16.62 41.16 -26.72
C ARG A 11 17.93 41.84 -27.14
N SER A 12 18.69 42.32 -26.17
CA SER A 12 20.11 42.64 -26.37
C SER A 12 20.93 41.37 -26.19
N GLY A 13 21.54 40.91 -27.27
CA GLY A 13 22.57 39.87 -27.22
C GLY A 13 23.88 40.39 -26.64
N VAL A 14 24.72 39.41 -26.28
CA VAL A 14 26.14 39.46 -25.94
C VAL A 14 26.48 39.45 -24.43
N SER A 15 26.76 38.21 -24.01
CA SER A 15 27.95 37.71 -23.32
C SER A 15 28.34 38.23 -21.94
N GLY A 16 28.26 37.30 -20.98
CA GLY A 16 29.03 37.35 -19.75
C GLY A 16 28.59 36.21 -18.86
N LEU A 17 29.27 35.06 -18.95
CA LEU A 17 29.47 34.05 -17.89
C LEU A 17 30.22 32.86 -18.50
N GLN A 18 31.54 33.03 -18.59
CA GLN A 18 32.46 31.90 -18.57
C GLN A 18 32.39 31.28 -17.17
N GLY A 19 32.03 30.01 -17.15
CA GLY A 19 31.90 29.19 -15.95
C GLY A 19 31.40 27.83 -16.37
N ARG A 20 32.26 27.05 -17.04
CA ARG A 20 32.02 25.63 -17.27
C ARG A 20 31.95 24.95 -15.90
N SER A 21 30.76 24.76 -15.36
CA SER A 21 30.54 23.76 -14.32
C SER A 21 30.72 22.41 -14.99
N GLU A 22 31.80 21.71 -14.64
CA GLU A 22 31.93 20.30 -14.94
C GLU A 22 30.67 19.56 -14.46
N PRO A 23 30.16 18.59 -15.24
CA PRO A 23 29.10 17.72 -14.77
C PRO A 23 29.63 16.98 -13.52
N PRO A 24 28.80 16.74 -12.49
CA PRO A 24 29.25 16.00 -11.33
C PRO A 24 29.78 14.64 -11.82
N VAL A 25 31.04 14.39 -11.49
CA VAL A 25 31.70 13.10 -11.67
C VAL A 25 30.75 12.03 -11.14
N ARG A 26 30.34 11.10 -12.00
CA ARG A 26 29.74 9.84 -11.55
C ARG A 26 30.81 9.15 -10.72
N THR A 27 30.71 9.29 -9.40
CA THR A 27 31.46 8.46 -8.49
C THR A 27 31.12 7.01 -8.80
N THR A 28 32.16 6.30 -9.22
CA THR A 28 32.30 4.85 -9.28
C THR A 28 31.69 4.19 -8.05
N ASP A 29 31.07 3.02 -8.24
CA ASP A 29 30.36 2.20 -7.25
C ASP A 29 30.80 2.48 -5.81
N PRO A 30 29.90 2.88 -4.90
CA PRO A 30 30.26 2.94 -3.49
C PRO A 30 30.72 1.54 -3.09
N GLU A 31 31.96 1.45 -2.62
CA GLU A 31 32.59 0.25 -2.10
C GLU A 31 31.59 -0.51 -1.24
N VAL A 32 31.10 -1.63 -1.76
CA VAL A 32 29.97 -2.36 -1.19
C VAL A 32 30.48 -3.07 0.06
N THR A 33 30.41 -2.40 1.19
CA THR A 33 30.85 -2.98 2.45
C THR A 33 29.71 -3.79 3.05
N ALA A 34 29.95 -5.08 3.27
CA ALA A 34 29.01 -5.93 3.99
C ALA A 34 28.76 -5.36 5.39
N VAL A 35 27.48 -5.30 5.80
CA VAL A 35 27.07 -4.84 7.12
C VAL A 35 26.30 -5.93 7.85
N THR A 36 26.39 -5.92 9.18
CA THR A 36 25.58 -6.78 10.03
C THR A 36 24.40 -6.00 10.58
N VAL A 37 23.19 -6.54 10.40
CA VAL A 37 21.95 -5.96 10.88
C VAL A 37 21.82 -6.23 12.37
N GLN A 38 21.72 -5.16 13.17
CA GLN A 38 21.75 -5.23 14.62
C GLN A 38 20.37 -5.48 15.22
N ARG A 39 19.34 -4.86 14.65
CA ARG A 39 17.96 -4.89 15.13
C ARG A 39 17.00 -4.40 14.05
N LEU A 40 15.71 -4.47 14.33
CA LEU A 40 14.69 -3.77 13.56
C LEU A 40 14.38 -2.39 14.16
N ALA A 41 14.00 -1.45 13.31
CA ALA A 41 13.30 -0.23 13.68
C ALA A 41 11.80 -0.50 13.87
N HIS A 42 11.08 0.46 14.46
CA HIS A 42 9.64 0.33 14.73
C HIS A 42 8.78 0.12 13.48
N ASP A 43 9.28 0.59 12.32
CA ASP A 43 8.65 0.46 11.01
C ASP A 43 9.07 -0.82 10.27
N GLY A 44 9.83 -1.71 10.92
CA GLY A 44 10.23 -2.99 10.36
C GLY A 44 11.49 -2.97 9.50
N ARG A 45 12.16 -1.82 9.33
CA ARG A 45 13.43 -1.75 8.60
C ARG A 45 14.59 -2.25 9.45
N GLY A 46 15.55 -2.94 8.84
CA GLY A 46 16.79 -3.34 9.48
C GLY A 46 17.64 -2.12 9.85
N VAL A 47 18.28 -2.14 11.01
CA VAL A 47 19.19 -1.09 11.47
C VAL A 47 20.60 -1.65 11.56
N ALA A 48 21.52 -1.02 10.84
CA ALA A 48 22.94 -1.33 10.87
C ALA A 48 23.78 -0.06 11.00
N ARG A 49 25.10 -0.24 11.09
CA ARG A 49 26.09 0.83 11.04
C ARG A 49 26.97 0.63 9.82
N SER A 50 27.18 1.70 9.04
CA SER A 50 28.18 1.69 7.97
C SER A 50 29.59 1.55 8.53
N ALA A 51 30.57 1.30 7.66
CA ALA A 51 31.99 1.32 8.03
C ALA A 51 32.42 2.66 8.68
N SER A 52 31.77 3.76 8.29
CA SER A 52 31.97 5.10 8.87
C SER A 52 31.17 5.37 10.16
N GLY A 53 30.48 4.38 10.72
CA GLY A 53 29.67 4.49 11.95
C GLY A 53 28.30 5.15 11.78
N LYS A 54 27.92 5.51 10.55
CA LYS A 54 26.63 6.16 10.25
C LYS A 54 25.49 5.15 10.30
N THR A 55 24.33 5.56 10.82
CA THR A 55 23.14 4.68 10.88
C THR A 55 22.61 4.38 9.49
N LEU A 56 22.32 3.11 9.21
CA LEU A 56 21.65 2.65 8.01
C LEU A 56 20.26 2.11 8.38
N PHE A 57 19.22 2.54 7.67
CA PHE A 57 17.91 1.91 7.66
C PHE A 57 17.75 1.12 6.36
N ILE A 58 17.54 -0.18 6.46
CA ILE A 58 17.66 -1.12 5.34
C ILE A 58 16.33 -1.84 5.13
N ASP A 59 15.68 -1.60 4.00
CA ASP A 59 14.44 -2.27 3.62
C ASP A 59 14.69 -3.75 3.33
N GLY A 60 13.88 -4.64 3.91
CA GLY A 60 13.95 -6.09 3.68
C GLY A 60 15.03 -6.83 4.47
N ALA A 61 15.69 -6.17 5.42
CA ALA A 61 16.77 -6.71 6.24
C ALA A 61 16.30 -7.11 7.64
N LEU A 62 16.79 -8.24 8.15
CA LEU A 62 16.43 -8.80 9.47
C LEU A 62 17.62 -8.84 10.43
N PRO A 63 17.39 -8.81 11.76
CA PRO A 63 18.46 -8.90 12.75
C PRO A 63 19.29 -10.19 12.60
N GLY A 64 20.60 -10.05 12.79
CA GLY A 64 21.57 -11.14 12.65
C GLY A 64 22.04 -11.39 11.23
N GLU A 65 21.44 -10.76 10.22
CA GLU A 65 21.86 -10.92 8.84
C GLU A 65 23.15 -10.16 8.54
N ARG A 66 23.97 -10.76 7.67
CA ARG A 66 25.10 -10.11 7.03
C ARG A 66 24.78 -9.93 5.56
N LEU A 67 24.87 -8.70 5.07
CA LEU A 67 24.38 -8.37 3.74
C LEU A 67 25.13 -7.19 3.13
N GLU A 68 25.10 -7.12 1.81
CA GLU A 68 25.46 -5.95 1.04
C GLU A 68 24.26 -5.03 0.87
N VAL A 69 24.48 -3.72 0.98
CA VAL A 69 23.43 -2.70 0.87
C VAL A 69 23.62 -1.82 -0.34
N ALA A 70 22.51 -1.37 -0.92
CA ALA A 70 22.47 -0.27 -1.88
C ALA A 70 21.78 0.95 -1.25
N VAL A 71 22.57 2.00 -0.99
CA VAL A 71 22.06 3.27 -0.46
C VAL A 71 21.32 4.01 -1.56
N HIS A 72 20.04 4.31 -1.35
CA HIS A 72 19.21 5.03 -2.31
C HIS A 72 18.87 6.44 -1.83
N ARG A 73 19.10 6.75 -0.54
CA ARG A 73 18.94 8.10 -0.01
C ARG A 73 19.95 8.38 1.09
N SER A 74 20.69 9.47 0.95
CA SER A 74 21.60 9.93 1.99
C SER A 74 21.10 11.13 2.77
N ARG A 75 21.24 11.12 4.10
CA ARG A 75 20.95 12.26 4.98
C ARG A 75 22.13 12.54 5.91
N LYS A 76 22.10 13.67 6.63
CA LYS A 76 23.17 14.06 7.57
C LYS A 76 23.41 13.03 8.68
N ARG A 77 22.35 12.42 9.24
CA ARG A 77 22.43 11.53 10.42
C ARG A 77 22.29 10.04 10.12
N PHE A 78 21.68 9.68 9.00
CA PHE A 78 21.40 8.31 8.62
C PHE A 78 21.27 8.21 7.10
N ASP A 79 21.37 7.00 6.57
CA ASP A 79 21.06 6.69 5.18
C ASP A 79 19.93 5.67 5.10
N GLU A 80 19.18 5.71 4.00
CA GLU A 80 18.15 4.74 3.65
C GLU A 80 18.71 3.86 2.53
N ALA A 81 18.58 2.55 2.69
CA ALA A 81 19.15 1.53 1.82
C ALA A 81 18.19 0.37 1.62
N HIS A 82 18.45 -0.47 0.62
CA HIS A 82 17.81 -1.77 0.46
C HIS A 82 18.86 -2.87 0.38
N VAL A 83 18.45 -4.11 0.65
CA VAL A 83 19.32 -5.28 0.49
C VAL A 83 19.72 -5.44 -0.99
N ARG A 84 21.02 -5.45 -1.27
CA ARG A 84 21.59 -5.79 -2.58
C ARG A 84 21.84 -7.28 -2.69
N GLU A 85 22.50 -7.84 -1.68
CA GLU A 85 22.83 -9.27 -1.60
C GLU A 85 22.82 -9.75 -0.15
N LEU A 86 22.23 -10.91 0.11
CA LEU A 86 22.27 -11.56 1.42
C LEU A 86 23.48 -12.51 1.46
N LEU A 87 24.39 -12.28 2.41
CA LEU A 87 25.57 -13.14 2.61
C LEU A 87 25.29 -14.20 3.69
N GLU A 88 24.58 -13.82 4.75
CA GLU A 88 24.14 -14.69 5.84
C GLU A 88 22.70 -14.32 6.20
N THR A 89 21.80 -15.31 6.23
CA THR A 89 20.35 -15.12 6.45
C THR A 89 19.94 -15.40 7.89
N SER A 90 18.93 -14.67 8.38
CA SER A 90 18.34 -14.90 9.70
C SER A 90 17.54 -16.21 9.72
N PRO A 91 17.53 -16.98 10.82
CA PRO A 91 16.65 -18.15 10.96
C PRO A 91 15.16 -17.77 10.97
N GLU A 92 14.83 -16.51 11.26
CA GLU A 92 13.45 -16.00 11.22
C GLU A 92 13.03 -15.53 9.81
N ARG A 93 13.94 -15.57 8.82
CA ARG A 93 13.63 -15.23 7.44
C ARG A 93 12.74 -16.32 6.84
N VAL A 94 11.70 -15.89 6.14
CA VAL A 94 10.87 -16.76 5.30
C VAL A 94 10.78 -16.19 3.90
N ASP A 95 10.58 -17.06 2.91
CA ASP A 95 10.26 -16.62 1.56
C ASP A 95 8.89 -15.94 1.56
N PRO A 96 8.80 -14.68 1.08
CA PRO A 96 7.53 -13.98 1.02
C PRO A 96 6.51 -14.75 0.17
N PRO A 97 5.35 -15.15 0.74
CA PRO A 97 4.36 -15.93 0.00
C PRO A 97 3.64 -15.14 -1.11
N CYS A 98 3.66 -13.80 -1.06
CA CYS A 98 3.08 -12.97 -2.12
C CYS A 98 4.11 -12.68 -3.22
N PRO A 99 3.84 -13.04 -4.49
CA PRO A 99 4.78 -12.78 -5.60
C PRO A 99 5.01 -11.29 -5.87
N HIS A 100 4.11 -10.43 -5.41
CA HIS A 100 4.20 -8.98 -5.57
C HIS A 100 4.98 -8.28 -4.44
N TYR A 101 5.39 -9.01 -3.39
CA TYR A 101 5.93 -8.44 -2.16
C TYR A 101 7.11 -7.50 -2.37
N ALA A 102 8.06 -7.87 -3.24
CA ALA A 102 9.25 -7.06 -3.49
C ALA A 102 8.96 -5.66 -4.10
N GLN A 103 7.75 -5.42 -4.62
CA GLN A 103 7.38 -4.17 -5.29
C GLN A 103 6.17 -3.48 -4.67
N CYS A 104 5.19 -4.24 -4.18
CA CYS A 104 3.90 -3.73 -3.73
C CYS A 104 3.99 -3.13 -2.33
N GLY A 105 3.70 -1.83 -2.20
CA GLY A 105 3.73 -1.08 -0.94
C GLY A 105 2.60 -1.40 0.05
N GLY A 106 2.03 -2.61 -0.02
CA GLY A 106 0.90 -3.03 0.80
C GLY A 106 1.28 -3.88 2.02
N CYS A 107 2.47 -4.49 2.04
CA CYS A 107 2.94 -5.33 3.12
C CYS A 107 4.44 -5.10 3.33
N ASP A 108 4.88 -4.97 4.60
CA ASP A 108 6.26 -4.57 4.92
C ASP A 108 7.14 -5.70 5.45
N LEU A 109 6.54 -6.79 5.94
CA LEU A 109 7.24 -7.80 6.76
C LEU A 109 7.03 -9.24 6.29
N GLN A 110 6.60 -9.50 5.06
CA GLN A 110 6.36 -10.88 4.62
C GLN A 110 7.63 -11.74 4.53
N HIS A 111 8.81 -11.12 4.56
CA HIS A 111 10.10 -11.79 4.65
C HIS A 111 10.48 -12.25 6.07
N LEU A 112 9.68 -11.88 7.08
CA LEU A 112 9.86 -12.25 8.48
C LEU A 112 8.77 -13.24 8.90
N ALA A 113 9.14 -14.31 9.60
CA ALA A 113 8.17 -15.26 10.14
C ALA A 113 7.10 -14.57 10.99
N VAL A 114 5.84 -14.99 10.87
CA VAL A 114 4.70 -14.34 11.55
C VAL A 114 4.86 -14.31 13.07
N SER A 115 5.45 -15.35 13.67
CA SER A 115 5.82 -15.40 15.08
C SER A 115 6.78 -14.26 15.45
N ALA A 116 7.85 -14.09 14.69
CA ALA A 116 8.82 -13.01 14.90
C ALA A 116 8.24 -11.62 14.63
N GLN A 117 7.32 -11.46 13.66
CA GLN A 117 6.58 -10.21 13.47
C GLN A 117 5.80 -9.80 14.73
N ARG A 118 5.11 -10.77 15.36
CA ARG A 118 4.32 -10.55 16.57
C ARG A 118 5.22 -10.18 17.75
N GLN A 119 6.30 -10.92 17.95
CA GLN A 119 7.29 -10.64 18.99
C GLN A 119 7.92 -9.26 18.81
N HIS A 120 8.29 -8.89 17.58
CA HIS A 120 8.84 -7.58 17.27
C HIS A 120 7.86 -6.45 17.66
N LYS A 121 6.58 -6.57 17.30
CA LYS A 121 5.56 -5.58 17.67
C LYS A 121 5.34 -5.48 19.18
N GLN A 122 5.34 -6.59 19.90
CA GLN A 122 5.25 -6.59 21.36
C GLN A 122 6.46 -5.89 22.00
N ALA A 123 7.67 -6.16 21.50
CA ALA A 123 8.89 -5.52 21.97
C ALA A 123 8.90 -4.01 21.69
N VAL A 124 8.44 -3.59 20.51
CA VAL A 124 8.30 -2.15 20.16
C VAL A 124 7.33 -1.46 21.11
N LEU A 125 6.17 -2.07 21.42
CA LEU A 125 5.22 -1.48 22.37
C LEU A 125 5.83 -1.35 23.77
N ALA A 126 6.53 -2.38 24.26
CA ALA A 126 7.19 -2.35 25.56
C ALA A 126 8.29 -1.28 25.63
N ASP A 127 9.13 -1.16 24.59
CA ASP A 127 10.18 -0.12 24.52
C ASP A 127 9.58 1.29 24.50
N LEU A 128 8.50 1.51 23.74
CA LEU A 128 7.82 2.80 23.68
C LEU A 128 7.20 3.18 25.04
N LEU A 129 6.56 2.24 25.73
CA LEU A 129 6.01 2.49 27.07
C LEU A 129 7.10 2.77 28.10
N ALA A 130 8.20 2.02 28.07
CA ALA A 130 9.32 2.21 28.99
C ALA A 130 9.96 3.59 28.84
N ARG A 131 10.06 4.12 27.61
CA ARG A 131 10.53 5.50 27.35
C ARG A 131 9.65 6.58 27.98
N GLU A 132 8.36 6.30 28.13
CA GLU A 132 7.39 7.15 28.83
C GLU A 132 7.31 6.84 30.34
N GLY A 133 8.23 6.03 30.88
CA GLY A 133 8.28 5.66 32.29
C GLY A 133 7.30 4.56 32.71
N VAL A 134 6.64 3.90 31.76
CA VAL A 134 5.68 2.82 32.01
C VAL A 134 6.35 1.46 31.79
N THR A 135 6.64 0.73 32.87
CA THR A 135 7.18 -0.63 32.79
C THR A 135 6.04 -1.64 32.92
N LEU A 136 5.93 -2.54 31.95
CA LEU A 136 4.97 -3.63 32.01
C LEU A 136 5.54 -4.81 32.81
N PRO A 137 4.75 -5.45 33.70
CA PRO A 137 5.21 -6.61 34.47
C PRO A 137 5.41 -7.86 33.61
N THR A 138 4.68 -7.97 32.51
CA THR A 138 4.75 -9.06 31.54
C THR A 138 4.61 -8.51 30.12
N SER A 139 4.98 -9.30 29.12
CA SER A 139 4.75 -8.94 27.73
C SER A 139 3.24 -8.67 27.46
N PRO A 140 2.90 -7.67 26.64
CA PRO A 140 1.52 -7.38 26.28
C PRO A 140 0.82 -8.61 25.69
N ALA A 141 -0.41 -8.87 26.11
CA ALA A 141 -1.24 -9.90 25.49
C ALA A 141 -1.44 -9.61 23.99
N LEU A 142 -1.37 -10.65 23.16
CA LEU A 142 -1.49 -10.52 21.72
C LEU A 142 -2.91 -10.85 21.27
N LEU A 143 -3.59 -9.87 20.68
CA LEU A 143 -4.81 -10.09 19.90
C LEU A 143 -4.41 -10.28 18.44
N ALA A 144 -4.55 -11.50 17.93
CA ALA A 144 -4.14 -11.84 16.56
C ALA A 144 -5.12 -12.79 15.89
N GLY A 145 -5.38 -12.53 14.61
CA GLY A 145 -6.09 -13.44 13.71
C GLY A 145 -5.14 -14.20 12.79
N THR A 146 -5.70 -14.68 11.68
CA THR A 146 -4.95 -15.32 10.59
C THR A 146 -3.93 -14.36 9.96
N ALA A 147 -2.83 -14.91 9.44
CA ALA A 147 -1.78 -14.13 8.78
C ALA A 147 -2.10 -13.76 7.32
N SER A 148 -3.11 -14.41 6.74
CA SER A 148 -3.61 -14.22 5.38
C SER A 148 -5.14 -14.13 5.41
N GLY A 149 -5.74 -13.72 4.30
CA GLY A 149 -7.19 -13.76 4.14
C GLY A 149 -7.98 -12.88 5.10
N TYR A 150 -7.36 -11.86 5.70
CA TYR A 150 -7.97 -11.08 6.78
C TYR A 150 -8.55 -9.73 6.33
N ARG A 151 -8.14 -9.22 5.17
CA ARG A 151 -8.47 -7.87 4.68
C ARG A 151 -9.78 -7.91 3.91
N ARG A 152 -10.86 -7.46 4.55
CA ARG A 152 -12.21 -7.40 3.97
C ARG A 152 -12.52 -6.11 3.19
N ARG A 153 -11.55 -5.20 3.06
CA ARG A 153 -11.67 -4.01 2.22
C ARG A 153 -10.35 -3.63 1.56
N ALA A 154 -10.41 -3.30 0.28
CA ALA A 154 -9.27 -2.77 -0.45
C ALA A 154 -9.67 -1.65 -1.41
N ARG A 155 -8.71 -0.78 -1.69
CA ARG A 155 -8.81 0.26 -2.71
C ARG A 155 -7.68 0.06 -3.71
N LEU A 156 -8.04 -0.34 -4.92
CA LEU A 156 -7.13 -0.65 -6.01
C LEU A 156 -7.14 0.53 -6.99
N GLY A 157 -5.99 1.10 -7.29
CA GLY A 157 -5.87 2.12 -8.33
C GLY A 157 -6.07 1.51 -9.71
N VAL A 158 -6.68 2.28 -10.61
CA VAL A 158 -6.73 1.96 -12.04
C VAL A 158 -5.90 3.00 -12.78
N LYS A 159 -4.99 2.53 -13.63
CA LYS A 159 -4.20 3.40 -14.53
C LYS A 159 -4.11 2.79 -15.91
N VAL A 160 -4.07 3.63 -16.92
CA VAL A 160 -3.77 3.20 -18.30
C VAL A 160 -2.43 3.80 -18.69
N ASP A 161 -1.47 2.97 -19.08
CA ASP A 161 -0.13 3.42 -19.47
C ASP A 161 -0.09 4.07 -20.87
N ALA A 162 1.10 4.42 -21.33
CA ALA A 162 1.29 5.03 -22.65
C ALA A 162 1.09 4.04 -23.81
N GLN A 163 1.04 2.75 -23.54
CA GLN A 163 0.81 1.66 -24.49
C GLN A 163 -0.65 1.19 -24.45
N GLU A 164 -1.57 1.98 -23.88
CA GLU A 164 -2.98 1.66 -23.68
C GLU A 164 -3.26 0.40 -22.85
N ARG A 165 -2.29 -0.09 -22.06
CA ARG A 165 -2.52 -1.21 -21.15
C ARG A 165 -3.09 -0.72 -19.83
N VAL A 166 -4.12 -1.41 -19.36
CA VAL A 166 -4.77 -1.11 -18.08
C VAL A 166 -4.06 -1.86 -16.95
N HIS A 167 -3.76 -1.15 -15.87
CA HIS A 167 -3.15 -1.64 -14.65
C HIS A 167 -4.15 -1.51 -13.51
N LEU A 168 -4.35 -2.59 -12.77
CA LEU A 168 -5.17 -2.64 -11.56
C LEU A 168 -4.31 -3.09 -10.39
N GLY A 169 -4.16 -2.25 -9.38
CA GLY A 169 -3.51 -2.69 -8.16
C GLY A 169 -3.11 -1.60 -7.16
N PHE A 170 -2.10 -1.91 -6.37
CA PHE A 170 -1.64 -1.05 -5.29
C PHE A 170 -0.47 -0.18 -5.72
N ARG A 171 -0.16 0.85 -4.93
CA ARG A 171 1.04 1.67 -5.19
C ARG A 171 2.29 0.88 -4.83
N VAL A 172 3.34 1.15 -5.60
CA VAL A 172 4.70 0.68 -5.28
C VAL A 172 5.23 1.41 -4.05
N HIS A 173 6.14 0.76 -3.31
CA HIS A 173 6.87 1.42 -2.22
C HIS A 173 7.44 2.77 -2.68
N HIS A 174 7.14 3.82 -1.90
CA HIS A 174 7.63 5.19 -2.12
C HIS A 174 7.38 5.80 -3.51
N ALA A 175 6.42 5.28 -4.28
CA ALA A 175 6.14 5.76 -5.63
C ALA A 175 4.64 5.82 -5.95
N SER A 176 4.28 6.65 -6.93
CA SER A 176 2.90 6.81 -7.40
C SER A 176 2.51 5.80 -8.49
N ARG A 177 3.48 5.04 -9.03
CA ARG A 177 3.22 3.95 -9.98
C ARG A 177 2.50 2.79 -9.30
N LEU A 178 1.74 2.02 -10.07
CA LEU A 178 1.03 0.85 -9.57
C LEU A 178 1.86 -0.42 -9.78
N VAL A 179 1.74 -1.35 -8.84
CA VAL A 179 1.98 -2.77 -9.10
C VAL A 179 0.67 -3.33 -9.61
N ASP A 180 0.72 -3.92 -10.79
CA ASP A 180 -0.40 -4.64 -11.35
C ASP A 180 -0.55 -5.97 -10.58
N VAL A 181 -1.64 -6.16 -9.84
CA VAL A 181 -1.83 -7.33 -8.93
C VAL A 181 -2.85 -8.33 -9.48
N GLU A 182 -2.50 -9.62 -9.43
CA GLU A 182 -3.38 -10.72 -9.85
C GLU A 182 -3.80 -11.58 -8.65
N HIS A 183 -2.95 -11.59 -7.63
CA HIS A 183 -3.17 -12.27 -6.36
C HIS A 183 -2.88 -11.31 -5.21
N CYS A 184 -3.56 -11.50 -4.09
CA CYS A 184 -3.31 -10.70 -2.90
C CYS A 184 -3.65 -11.51 -1.65
N LEU A 185 -2.64 -12.19 -1.11
CA LEU A 185 -2.73 -13.11 0.02
C LEU A 185 -3.49 -12.56 1.24
N VAL A 186 -3.47 -11.25 1.45
CA VAL A 186 -4.12 -10.64 2.62
C VAL A 186 -5.60 -10.41 2.41
N LEU A 187 -6.12 -10.37 1.17
CA LEU A 187 -7.54 -10.22 0.89
C LEU A 187 -8.32 -11.47 1.28
N VAL A 188 -9.51 -11.29 1.83
CA VAL A 188 -10.46 -12.40 1.95
C VAL A 188 -10.73 -13.01 0.57
N SER A 189 -10.95 -14.32 0.52
CA SER A 189 -11.03 -15.10 -0.73
C SER A 189 -12.05 -14.55 -1.73
N VAL A 190 -13.21 -14.09 -1.25
CA VAL A 190 -14.27 -13.51 -2.09
C VAL A 190 -13.82 -12.23 -2.80
N LEU A 191 -12.90 -11.45 -2.22
CA LEU A 191 -12.35 -10.25 -2.85
C LEU A 191 -11.15 -10.57 -3.75
N GLU A 192 -10.30 -11.51 -3.31
CA GLU A 192 -9.17 -11.96 -4.13
C GLU A 192 -9.64 -12.56 -5.46
N ALA A 193 -10.71 -13.35 -5.44
CA ALA A 193 -11.31 -13.96 -6.62
C ALA A 193 -11.78 -12.95 -7.68
N LEU A 194 -12.01 -11.69 -7.31
CA LEU A 194 -12.43 -10.63 -8.23
C LEU A 194 -11.26 -9.97 -8.97
N LEU A 195 -10.01 -10.14 -8.54
CA LEU A 195 -8.87 -9.39 -9.10
C LEU A 195 -8.70 -9.64 -10.61
N VAL A 196 -8.67 -10.90 -11.03
CA VAL A 196 -8.51 -11.28 -12.44
C VAL A 196 -9.74 -10.90 -13.27
N PRO A 197 -11.00 -11.21 -12.87
CA PRO A 197 -12.17 -10.77 -13.61
C PRO A 197 -12.27 -9.26 -13.79
N LEU A 198 -11.93 -8.48 -12.76
CA LEU A 198 -11.93 -7.02 -12.84
C LEU A 198 -10.91 -6.50 -13.84
N ARG A 199 -9.71 -7.10 -13.91
CA ARG A 199 -8.71 -6.75 -14.93
C ARG A 199 -9.23 -6.97 -16.34
N VAL A 200 -9.83 -8.14 -16.58
CA VAL A 200 -10.40 -8.50 -17.88
C VAL A 200 -11.47 -7.50 -18.28
N LEU A 201 -12.39 -7.17 -17.36
CA LEU A 201 -13.42 -6.17 -17.60
C LEU A 201 -12.83 -4.80 -17.91
N LEU A 202 -11.88 -4.33 -17.09
CA LEU A 202 -11.24 -3.02 -17.26
C LEU A 202 -10.57 -2.87 -18.62
N ALA A 203 -9.95 -3.94 -19.13
CA ALA A 203 -9.35 -3.95 -20.47
C ALA A 203 -10.36 -3.88 -21.61
N GLN A 204 -11.64 -4.21 -21.35
CA GLN A 204 -12.73 -4.21 -22.33
C GLN A 204 -13.62 -2.96 -22.27
N LEU A 205 -13.38 -2.06 -21.31
CA LEU A 205 -14.12 -0.80 -21.22
C LEU A 205 -13.81 0.11 -22.41
N GLU A 206 -14.76 0.94 -22.81
CA GLU A 206 -14.57 1.99 -23.81
C GLU A 206 -13.77 3.16 -23.25
N ALA A 207 -13.94 3.48 -21.96
CA ALA A 207 -13.29 4.60 -21.30
C ALA A 207 -12.54 4.20 -20.01
N PRO A 208 -11.58 3.24 -20.06
CA PRO A 208 -10.85 2.77 -18.87
C PRO A 208 -10.04 3.89 -18.21
N ARG A 209 -9.58 4.89 -18.99
CA ARG A 209 -8.90 6.10 -18.49
C ARG A 209 -9.79 6.98 -17.58
N GLN A 210 -11.11 6.78 -17.61
CA GLN A 210 -12.06 7.48 -16.74
C GLN A 210 -12.37 6.69 -15.46
N VAL A 211 -11.86 5.47 -15.30
CA VAL A 211 -11.91 4.76 -14.02
C VAL A 211 -10.68 5.16 -13.20
N GLY A 212 -10.89 5.75 -12.02
CA GLY A 212 -9.81 6.19 -11.14
C GLY A 212 -9.31 5.08 -10.21
N HIS A 213 -10.23 4.42 -9.53
CA HIS A 213 -9.95 3.34 -8.60
C HIS A 213 -11.19 2.47 -8.38
N LEU A 214 -10.98 1.25 -7.90
CA LEU A 214 -12.02 0.35 -7.44
C LEU A 214 -11.90 0.18 -5.92
N GLU A 215 -13.02 0.23 -5.20
CA GLU A 215 -13.08 -0.21 -3.81
C GLU A 215 -13.78 -1.56 -3.75
N LEU A 216 -13.11 -2.55 -3.18
CA LEU A 216 -13.64 -3.88 -2.95
C LEU A 216 -14.01 -4.01 -1.48
N ILE A 217 -15.22 -4.47 -1.20
CA ILE A 217 -15.79 -4.55 0.14
C ILE A 217 -16.44 -5.92 0.31
N ALA A 218 -16.04 -6.64 1.35
CA ALA A 218 -16.73 -7.83 1.82
C ALA A 218 -17.45 -7.48 3.14
N ALA A 219 -18.76 -7.66 3.11
CA ALA A 219 -19.69 -7.53 4.23
C ALA A 219 -20.36 -8.89 4.47
N ASP A 220 -21.20 -8.99 5.50
CA ASP A 220 -21.88 -10.26 5.82
C ASP A 220 -22.82 -10.68 4.69
N GLY A 221 -22.44 -11.74 3.96
CA GLY A 221 -23.21 -12.27 2.84
C GLY A 221 -23.25 -11.37 1.59
N VAL A 222 -22.53 -10.25 1.57
CA VAL A 222 -22.50 -9.31 0.44
C VAL A 222 -21.07 -8.98 0.05
N THR A 223 -20.77 -9.12 -1.24
CA THR A 223 -19.56 -8.58 -1.84
C THR A 223 -19.92 -7.40 -2.74
N ALA A 224 -19.22 -6.28 -2.57
CA ALA A 224 -19.47 -5.07 -3.32
C ALA A 224 -18.21 -4.51 -3.99
N VAL A 225 -18.40 -3.96 -5.19
CA VAL A 225 -17.40 -3.21 -5.96
C VAL A 225 -17.90 -1.79 -6.16
N VAL A 226 -17.15 -0.81 -5.67
CA VAL A 226 -17.47 0.61 -5.86
C VAL A 226 -16.48 1.21 -6.84
N VAL A 227 -16.98 1.62 -8.00
CA VAL A 227 -16.20 2.15 -9.11
C VAL A 227 -16.09 3.67 -8.98
N ARG A 228 -14.88 4.20 -8.83
CA ARG A 228 -14.65 5.65 -8.97
C ARG A 228 -14.61 6.01 -10.45
N GLN A 229 -15.72 6.52 -10.95
CA GLN A 229 -15.88 6.91 -12.35
C GLN A 229 -15.73 8.43 -12.50
N LEU A 230 -14.65 8.90 -13.12
CA LEU A 230 -14.36 10.32 -13.27
C LEU A 230 -15.31 11.02 -14.24
N ARG A 231 -15.78 10.31 -15.28
CA ARG A 231 -16.78 10.78 -16.25
C ARG A 231 -17.69 9.62 -16.63
N ASP A 232 -18.99 9.86 -16.71
CA ASP A 232 -19.93 8.81 -17.06
C ASP A 232 -19.70 8.28 -18.48
N ASN A 233 -19.98 6.99 -18.69
CA ASN A 233 -19.98 6.31 -19.98
C ASN A 233 -21.07 5.23 -19.95
N HIS A 234 -21.97 5.26 -20.92
CA HIS A 234 -23.15 4.39 -20.95
C HIS A 234 -22.80 2.92 -21.27
N ALA A 235 -21.90 2.67 -22.22
CA ALA A 235 -21.48 1.31 -22.55
C ALA A 235 -20.74 0.65 -21.37
N ASP A 236 -19.85 1.41 -20.71
CA ASP A 236 -19.14 0.94 -19.53
C ASP A 236 -20.11 0.69 -18.36
N ARG A 237 -21.13 1.53 -18.18
CA ARG A 237 -22.21 1.28 -17.21
C ARG A 237 -22.85 -0.09 -17.42
N GLN A 238 -23.18 -0.44 -18.66
CA GLN A 238 -23.80 -1.72 -18.99
C GLN A 238 -22.84 -2.88 -18.72
N ARG A 239 -21.55 -2.72 -19.06
CA ARG A 239 -20.52 -3.73 -18.75
C ARG A 239 -20.36 -3.98 -17.25
N TRP A 240 -20.42 -2.92 -16.43
CA TRP A 240 -20.43 -3.05 -14.97
C TRP A 240 -21.68 -3.76 -14.44
N GLN A 241 -22.86 -3.52 -15.04
CA GLN A 241 -24.10 -4.24 -14.69
C GLN A 241 -24.03 -5.73 -15.06
N VAL A 242 -23.42 -6.06 -16.21
CA VAL A 242 -23.17 -7.45 -16.62
C VAL A 242 -22.24 -8.12 -15.62
N PHE A 243 -21.11 -7.48 -15.30
CA PHE A 243 -20.17 -7.99 -14.29
C PHE A 243 -20.81 -8.24 -12.93
N ALA A 244 -21.67 -7.33 -12.47
CA ALA A 244 -22.41 -7.49 -11.22
C ALA A 244 -23.22 -8.80 -11.19
N ARG A 245 -23.91 -9.11 -12.29
CA ARG A 245 -24.72 -10.33 -12.40
C ARG A 245 -23.85 -11.58 -12.53
N ASP A 246 -22.86 -11.55 -13.41
CA ASP A 246 -22.02 -12.72 -13.72
C ASP A 246 -21.20 -13.19 -12.51
N HIS A 247 -20.79 -12.26 -11.65
CA HIS A 247 -20.02 -12.56 -10.45
C HIS A 247 -20.83 -12.53 -9.14
N GLY A 248 -22.14 -12.24 -9.21
CA GLY A 248 -22.99 -12.20 -8.02
C GLY A 248 -22.58 -11.13 -7.01
N VAL A 249 -22.13 -9.97 -7.47
CA VAL A 249 -21.66 -8.86 -6.61
C VAL A 249 -22.51 -7.62 -6.78
N ALA A 250 -22.62 -6.81 -5.74
CA ALA A 250 -23.23 -5.48 -5.85
C ALA A 250 -22.21 -4.50 -6.46
N VAL A 251 -22.61 -3.75 -7.50
CA VAL A 251 -21.74 -2.73 -8.10
C VAL A 251 -22.31 -1.34 -7.86
N GLY A 252 -21.53 -0.47 -7.21
CA GLY A 252 -21.83 0.94 -7.04
C GLY A 252 -20.89 1.79 -7.89
N ARG A 253 -21.32 2.99 -8.29
CA ARG A 253 -20.49 3.96 -9.01
C ARG A 253 -20.50 5.29 -8.29
N LEU A 254 -19.31 5.88 -8.14
CA LEU A 254 -19.10 7.23 -7.66
C LEU A 254 -18.67 8.10 -8.85
N VAL A 255 -19.63 8.78 -9.47
CA VAL A 255 -19.53 9.39 -10.81
C VAL A 255 -19.32 10.90 -10.78
N GLY A 256 -18.35 11.42 -11.53
CA GLY A 256 -18.07 12.86 -11.69
C GLY A 256 -16.76 13.29 -11.04
N ARG A 257 -16.12 14.40 -11.45
CA ARG A 257 -14.76 14.76 -10.96
C ARG A 257 -14.78 15.49 -9.62
N ASP A 258 -15.46 16.61 -9.57
CA ASP A 258 -15.38 17.56 -8.45
C ASP A 258 -16.48 17.33 -7.39
N ALA A 259 -17.70 17.07 -7.83
CA ALA A 259 -18.84 16.74 -6.98
C ALA A 259 -19.41 15.37 -7.39
N PRO A 260 -18.76 14.27 -6.97
CA PRO A 260 -19.15 12.95 -7.42
C PRO A 260 -20.48 12.52 -6.78
N VAL A 261 -21.34 11.92 -7.59
CA VAL A 261 -22.63 11.37 -7.16
C VAL A 261 -22.52 9.85 -7.08
N PHE A 262 -23.00 9.28 -5.97
CA PHE A 262 -23.01 7.84 -5.77
C PHE A 262 -24.33 7.22 -6.24
N GLU A 263 -24.27 6.09 -6.93
CA GLU A 263 -25.44 5.27 -7.27
C GLU A 263 -25.11 3.78 -7.24
N TRP A 264 -26.10 2.94 -6.94
CA TRP A 264 -26.01 1.49 -7.12
C TRP A 264 -26.50 1.10 -8.52
N LEU A 265 -25.81 0.16 -9.16
CA LEU A 265 -26.22 -0.45 -10.42
C LEU A 265 -27.16 -1.61 -10.16
N GLY A 266 -28.37 -1.29 -9.71
CA GLY A 266 -29.39 -2.25 -9.29
C GLY A 266 -29.91 -1.91 -7.89
N SER A 267 -30.44 -2.90 -7.19
CA SER A 267 -30.89 -2.73 -5.81
C SER A 267 -29.72 -2.43 -4.89
N ALA A 268 -29.93 -1.50 -3.95
CA ALA A 268 -28.95 -1.23 -2.90
C ALA A 268 -28.77 -2.48 -2.03
N PRO A 269 -27.53 -2.96 -1.83
CA PRO A 269 -27.26 -4.08 -0.94
C PRO A 269 -27.39 -3.70 0.54
N ASP A 270 -27.63 -4.69 1.38
CA ASP A 270 -27.56 -4.58 2.84
C ASP A 270 -26.10 -4.72 3.30
N LEU A 271 -25.34 -3.63 3.20
CA LEU A 271 -23.97 -3.58 3.70
C LEU A 271 -23.97 -3.47 5.22
N ALA A 272 -23.75 -4.60 5.89
CA ALA A 272 -23.63 -4.68 7.33
C ALA A 272 -22.62 -5.73 7.74
N TYR A 273 -22.12 -5.62 8.97
CA TYR A 273 -21.40 -6.70 9.64
C TYR A 273 -21.94 -6.90 11.05
N ARG A 274 -21.86 -8.13 11.56
CA ARG A 274 -22.23 -8.47 12.92
C ARG A 274 -21.02 -8.34 13.84
N LEU A 275 -21.22 -7.68 14.97
CA LEU A 275 -20.27 -7.64 16.06
C LEU A 275 -20.86 -8.42 17.24
N PRO A 276 -20.27 -9.56 17.63
CA PRO A 276 -20.68 -10.27 18.83
C PRO A 276 -20.54 -9.37 20.06
N GLY A 277 -21.35 -9.57 21.07
CA GLY A 277 -21.30 -8.79 22.30
C GLY A 277 -21.93 -9.53 23.46
N SER A 278 -21.53 -9.17 24.68
CA SER A 278 -22.06 -9.79 25.92
C SER A 278 -23.56 -9.58 26.12
N GLY A 279 -24.15 -8.58 25.46
CA GLY A 279 -25.59 -8.30 25.44
C GLY A 279 -26.33 -8.80 24.18
N GLY A 280 -25.67 -9.60 23.34
CA GLY A 280 -26.18 -10.04 22.03
C GLY A 280 -25.44 -9.41 20.85
N ASP A 281 -25.67 -9.96 19.66
CA ASP A 281 -25.02 -9.53 18.43
C ASP A 281 -25.55 -8.18 17.95
N LEU A 282 -24.64 -7.24 17.67
CA LEU A 282 -24.96 -5.95 17.06
C LEU A 282 -24.79 -6.03 15.55
N LYS A 283 -25.85 -5.72 14.79
CA LYS A 283 -25.76 -5.50 13.34
C LYS A 283 -25.40 -4.04 13.05
N LEU A 284 -24.23 -3.81 12.48
CA LEU A 284 -23.74 -2.47 12.14
C LEU A 284 -23.80 -2.27 10.62
N CYS A 285 -24.76 -1.45 10.17
CA CYS A 285 -24.91 -1.07 8.77
C CYS A 285 -23.95 0.07 8.40
N PHE A 286 -23.47 0.09 7.16
CA PHE A 286 -22.58 1.13 6.66
C PHE A 286 -22.77 1.37 5.16
N GLY A 287 -22.43 2.57 4.70
CA GLY A 287 -22.44 2.94 3.29
C GLY A 287 -21.07 2.86 2.62
N PRO A 288 -21.02 2.87 1.28
CA PRO A 288 -19.79 3.12 0.54
C PRO A 288 -19.14 4.44 0.96
N GLY A 289 -17.85 4.39 1.29
CA GLY A 289 -17.10 5.55 1.80
C GLY A 289 -17.00 5.62 3.32
N ASP A 290 -17.95 5.03 4.04
CA ASP A 290 -17.89 4.92 5.50
C ASP A 290 -16.72 4.05 5.94
N PHE A 291 -16.22 4.26 7.15
CA PHE A 291 -15.14 3.45 7.69
C PHE A 291 -15.63 2.03 8.03
N LEU A 292 -14.86 1.02 7.62
CA LEU A 292 -15.07 -0.39 7.95
C LEU A 292 -13.76 -0.96 8.48
N GLN A 293 -13.85 -1.65 9.62
CA GLN A 293 -12.69 -2.36 10.19
C GLN A 293 -12.16 -3.38 9.20
N VAL A 294 -10.85 -3.38 8.97
CA VAL A 294 -10.23 -4.16 7.89
C VAL A 294 -10.11 -5.64 8.23
N ASN A 295 -9.82 -5.95 9.50
CA ASN A 295 -9.63 -7.31 10.00
C ASN A 295 -10.74 -7.62 11.00
N GLU A 296 -11.70 -8.43 10.58
CA GLU A 296 -12.88 -8.77 11.38
C GLU A 296 -12.54 -9.59 12.63
N ALA A 297 -11.72 -10.64 12.47
CA ALA A 297 -11.36 -11.53 13.58
C ALA A 297 -10.62 -10.79 14.71
N VAL A 298 -9.75 -9.83 14.37
CA VAL A 298 -9.05 -9.01 15.37
C VAL A 298 -9.98 -7.94 15.97
N ASN A 299 -11.00 -7.51 15.24
CA ASN A 299 -11.97 -6.52 15.72
C ASN A 299 -13.09 -7.13 16.57
N ALA A 300 -13.26 -8.45 16.53
CA ALA A 300 -14.19 -9.15 17.40
C ALA A 300 -13.82 -8.89 18.88
N PRO A 301 -14.81 -8.79 19.78
CA PRO A 301 -14.52 -8.64 21.19
C PRO A 301 -13.66 -9.81 21.66
N CYS A 302 -12.73 -9.53 22.57
CA CYS A 302 -12.07 -10.62 23.29
C CYS A 302 -13.12 -11.28 24.18
N ASP A 303 -13.25 -12.60 24.08
CA ASP A 303 -13.81 -13.38 25.17
C ASP A 303 -12.95 -13.08 26.40
N ARG A 304 -13.50 -12.32 27.36
CA ARG A 304 -12.87 -12.06 28.66
C ARG A 304 -13.34 -13.08 29.66
#